data_AF-A0AAV0W7S8-F1
#
_entry.id   AF-A0AAV0W7S8-F1
#
_cell.length_a   1.000
_cell.length_b   1.000
_cell.length_c   1.000
_cell.angle_alpha   90.00
_cell.angle_beta   90.00
_cell.angle_gamma   90.00
#
_symmetry.space_group_name_H-M   'P 1'
#
loop_
_entity.id
_entity.type
_entity.pdbx_description
1 polymer ?
#
loop_
_entity_poly.entity_id
_entity_poly.type
_entity_poly.pdbx_seq_one_letter_code
_entity_poly.pdbx_strand_id
1 'polypeptide(L)'
;MPCIFENTKFKLSQNKGPVAEKINNKLKNVLEKNTRLKSMFRISNILNGNNLGDDFPNITPGEVTKFKYEKYTSCDVERSFSKYKNVLKSNRRSFTFENLKHYV
;
A
#
# COMPACT_ATOMS: atom_id res chain seq x y z
N MET A 1 15.28 -2.79 -1.91
CA MET A 1 14.43 -3.84 -1.30
C MET A 1 13.08 -3.85 -2.00
N PRO A 2 12.52 -4.99 -2.42
CA PRO A 2 11.15 -5.03 -2.88
C PRO A 2 10.26 -4.58 -1.72
N CYS A 3 9.48 -3.51 -1.91
CA CYS A 3 8.56 -3.06 -0.88
C CYS A 3 7.58 -4.20 -0.58
N ILE A 4 7.09 -4.29 0.65
CA ILE A 4 6.11 -5.29 1.10
C ILE A 4 4.93 -5.38 0.11
N PHE A 5 4.56 -4.23 -0.47
CA PHE A 5 3.55 -4.13 -1.50
C PHE A 5 3.85 -4.98 -2.75
N GLU A 6 5.03 -4.89 -3.35
CA GLU A 6 5.37 -5.68 -4.56
C GLU A 6 5.42 -7.17 -4.26
N ASN A 7 5.93 -7.56 -3.08
CA ASN A 7 5.94 -8.96 -2.66
C ASN A 7 4.51 -9.51 -2.47
N THR A 8 3.62 -8.73 -1.83
CA THR A 8 2.22 -9.11 -1.65
C THR A 8 1.49 -9.20 -2.99
N LYS A 9 1.72 -8.25 -3.90
CA LYS A 9 1.14 -8.25 -5.26
C LYS A 9 1.57 -9.49 -6.04
N PHE A 10 2.85 -9.84 -5.98
CA PHE A 10 3.37 -11.06 -6.60
C PHE A 10 2.73 -12.32 -6.01
N LYS A 11 2.65 -12.44 -4.69
CA LYS A 11 2.01 -13.61 -4.05
C LYS A 11 0.53 -13.75 -4.40
N LEU A 12 -0.19 -12.65 -4.51
CA LEU A 12 -1.60 -12.66 -4.92
C LEU A 12 -1.78 -13.11 -6.37
N SER A 13 -0.86 -12.75 -7.27
CA SER A 13 -0.93 -13.13 -8.68
C SER A 13 -0.66 -14.62 -8.94
N GLN A 14 0.03 -15.32 -8.02
CA GLN A 14 0.27 -16.77 -8.14
C GLN A 14 -0.98 -17.63 -7.91
N ASN A 15 -2.01 -17.08 -7.26
CA ASN A 15 -3.22 -17.83 -6.93
C ASN A 15 -4.17 -17.93 -8.14
N LYS A 16 -4.78 -19.09 -8.31
CA LYS A 16 -5.74 -19.38 -9.40
C LYS A 16 -7.10 -19.76 -8.82
N GLY A 17 -8.16 -19.53 -9.60
CA GLY A 17 -9.54 -19.87 -9.26
C GLY A 17 -10.48 -18.66 -9.19
N PRO A 18 -11.80 -18.88 -9.11
CA PRO A 18 -12.82 -17.84 -9.25
C PRO A 18 -12.75 -16.77 -8.16
N VAL A 19 -12.33 -17.14 -6.94
CA VAL A 19 -12.13 -16.19 -5.83
C VAL A 19 -10.87 -15.35 -6.05
N ALA A 20 -9.76 -15.98 -6.47
CA ALA A 20 -8.51 -15.29 -6.76
C ALA A 20 -8.69 -14.28 -7.91
N GLU A 21 -9.47 -14.63 -8.92
CA GLU A 21 -9.79 -13.73 -10.03
C GLU A 21 -10.57 -12.49 -9.57
N LYS A 22 -11.60 -12.66 -8.71
CA LYS A 22 -12.32 -11.54 -8.10
C LYS A 22 -11.40 -10.62 -7.31
N ILE A 23 -10.49 -11.18 -6.51
CA ILE A 23 -9.52 -10.41 -5.72
C ILE A 23 -8.56 -9.65 -6.65
N ASN A 24 -8.01 -10.31 -7.67
CA ASN A 24 -7.09 -9.68 -8.62
C ASN A 24 -7.77 -8.57 -9.42
N ASN A 25 -9.02 -8.75 -9.83
CA ASN A 25 -9.81 -7.72 -10.52
C ASN A 25 -10.08 -6.52 -9.60
N LYS A 26 -10.40 -6.76 -8.33
CA LYS A 26 -10.55 -5.69 -7.33
C LYS A 26 -9.24 -4.95 -7.12
N LEU A 27 -8.12 -5.67 -6.99
CA LEU A 27 -6.80 -5.09 -6.82
C LEU A 27 -6.43 -4.20 -8.01
N LYS A 28 -6.58 -4.70 -9.24
CA LYS A 28 -6.34 -3.90 -10.47
C LYS A 28 -7.16 -2.62 -10.47
N ASN A 29 -8.47 -2.72 -10.23
CA ASN A 29 -9.38 -1.56 -10.20
C ASN A 29 -8.96 -0.53 -9.12
N VAL A 30 -8.57 -0.98 -7.93
CA VAL A 30 -8.10 -0.08 -6.85
C VAL A 30 -6.78 0.60 -7.21
N LEU A 31 -5.86 -0.10 -7.87
CA LEU A 31 -4.57 0.45 -8.29
C LEU A 31 -4.71 1.43 -9.45
N GLU A 32 -5.58 1.14 -10.41
CA GLU A 32 -5.87 2.03 -11.54
C GLU A 32 -6.49 3.35 -11.09
N LYS A 33 -7.42 3.30 -10.12
CA LYS A 33 -8.05 4.49 -9.52
C LYS A 33 -7.09 5.31 -8.65
N ASN A 34 -6.04 4.70 -8.12
CA ASN A 34 -5.04 5.41 -7.32
C ASN A 34 -3.93 6.02 -8.19
N THR A 35 -4.27 7.09 -8.90
CA THR A 35 -3.30 7.84 -9.74
C THR A 35 -2.10 8.35 -8.95
N ARG A 36 -2.29 8.79 -7.70
CA ARG A 36 -1.20 9.28 -6.82
C ARG A 36 -0.17 8.21 -6.49
N LEU A 37 -0.58 6.94 -6.41
CA LEU A 37 0.35 5.84 -6.16
C LEU A 37 1.33 5.68 -7.32
N LYS A 38 0.89 5.91 -8.57
CA LYS A 38 1.77 5.91 -9.76
C LYS A 38 2.80 7.03 -9.68
N SER A 39 2.40 8.23 -9.25
CA SER A 39 3.33 9.35 -9.03
C SER A 39 4.37 9.04 -7.96
N MET A 40 3.98 8.36 -6.87
CA MET A 40 4.92 7.92 -5.84
C MET A 40 5.94 6.90 -6.34
N PHE A 41 5.53 5.93 -7.17
CA PHE A 41 6.46 4.99 -7.79
C PHE A 41 7.44 5.70 -8.73
N ARG A 42 7.00 6.73 -9.46
CA ARG A 42 7.87 7.55 -10.30
C ARG A 42 8.92 8.28 -9.47
N ILE A 43 8.51 8.99 -8.42
CA ILE A 43 9.43 9.68 -7.49
C ILE A 43 10.44 8.71 -6.88
N SER A 44 9.97 7.53 -6.44
CA SER A 44 10.83 6.45 -5.93
C SER A 44 11.87 6.00 -6.96
N ASN A 45 11.47 5.83 -8.22
CA ASN A 45 12.38 5.42 -9.28
C ASN A 45 13.46 6.49 -9.55
N ILE A 46 13.09 7.78 -9.55
CA ILE A 46 14.05 8.90 -9.66
C ILE A 46 15.05 8.86 -8.52
N LEU A 47 14.58 8.71 -7.28
CA LEU A 47 15.43 8.68 -6.09
C LEU A 47 16.40 7.49 -6.08
N ASN A 48 16.05 6.38 -6.72
CA ASN A 48 16.91 5.20 -6.86
C ASN A 48 17.85 5.28 -8.08
N GLY A 49 17.81 6.37 -8.87
CA GLY A 49 18.64 6.52 -10.07
C GLY A 49 18.20 5.63 -11.24
N ASN A 50 16.96 5.10 -11.21
CA ASN A 50 16.42 4.38 -12.34
C ASN A 50 16.02 5.38 -13.43
N ASN A 51 16.51 5.19 -14.65
CA ASN A 51 16.17 6.03 -15.80
C ASN A 51 14.65 5.99 -16.05
N LEU A 52 13.96 7.06 -15.70
CA LEU A 52 12.72 7.44 -16.36
C LEU A 52 13.15 8.28 -17.57
N GLY A 53 12.65 7.98 -18.77
CA GLY A 53 12.82 8.86 -19.92
C GLY A 53 12.15 10.23 -19.71
N ASP A 54 11.67 10.86 -20.78
CA ASP A 54 11.12 12.24 -20.75
C ASP A 54 9.85 12.45 -19.88
N ASP A 55 9.34 11.41 -19.23
CA ASP A 55 8.10 11.43 -18.43
C ASP A 55 8.40 11.82 -16.96
N PHE A 56 9.18 12.87 -16.77
CA PHE A 56 9.44 13.44 -15.45
C PHE A 56 8.16 14.12 -14.95
N PRO A 57 7.69 13.80 -13.73
CA PRO A 57 6.59 14.56 -13.15
C PRO A 57 7.03 16.03 -13.03
N ASN A 58 6.09 16.97 -13.22
CA ASN A 58 6.33 18.42 -13.10
C ASN A 58 6.58 18.80 -11.63
N ILE A 59 7.73 18.36 -11.12
CA ILE A 59 8.18 18.42 -9.74
C ILE A 59 9.65 18.82 -9.81
N THR A 60 10.02 19.84 -9.07
CA THR A 60 11.40 20.33 -9.04
C THR A 60 12.33 19.31 -8.37
N PRO A 61 13.63 19.27 -8.72
CA PRO A 61 14.60 18.41 -8.04
C PRO A 61 14.59 18.59 -6.51
N GLY A 62 14.40 19.83 -6.03
CA GLY A 62 14.31 20.13 -4.59
C GLY A 62 13.02 19.64 -3.92
N GLU A 63 11.95 19.38 -4.68
CA GLU A 63 10.74 18.74 -4.16
C GLU A 63 10.92 17.22 -4.13
N VAL A 64 11.53 16.63 -5.16
CA VAL A 64 11.82 15.18 -5.22
C VAL A 64 12.66 14.73 -4.01
N THR A 65 13.65 15.52 -3.60
CA THR A 65 14.50 15.19 -2.44
C THR A 65 13.75 15.15 -1.11
N LYS A 66 12.63 15.88 -0.97
CA LYS A 66 11.78 15.84 0.23
C LYS A 66 11.11 14.47 0.41
N PHE A 67 10.84 13.77 -0.68
CA PHE A 67 10.26 12.43 -0.67
C PHE A 67 11.26 11.33 -0.32
N LYS A 68 12.56 11.64 -0.16
CA LYS A 68 13.61 10.65 0.19
C LYS A 68 13.32 9.89 1.48
N TYR A 69 12.70 10.57 2.45
CA TYR A 69 12.35 10.01 3.75
C TYR A 69 10.84 9.88 3.95
N GLU A 70 10.05 10.15 2.90
CA GLU A 70 8.61 10.11 3.01
C GLU A 70 8.13 8.67 3.02
N LYS A 71 7.32 8.35 4.04
CA LYS A 71 6.78 7.01 4.18
C LYS A 71 5.70 6.79 3.12
N TYR A 72 5.73 5.64 2.46
CA TYR A 72 4.64 5.19 1.57
C TYR A 72 3.31 4.95 2.30
N THR A 73 3.33 4.90 3.64
CA THR A 73 2.14 4.72 4.46
C THR A 73 1.46 6.07 4.68
N SER A 74 0.17 6.18 4.34
CA SER A 74 -0.58 7.34 4.81
C SER A 74 -0.70 7.27 6.33
N CYS A 75 -0.56 8.43 6.99
CA CYS A 75 -0.78 8.55 8.44
C CYS A 75 -2.13 7.97 8.87
N ASP A 76 -3.15 8.06 8.03
CA ASP A 76 -4.50 7.56 8.32
C ASP A 76 -4.57 6.03 8.35
N VAL A 77 -3.80 5.35 7.49
CA VAL A 77 -3.72 3.90 7.48
C VAL A 77 -2.99 3.41 8.73
N GLU A 78 -1.85 4.01 9.09
CA GLU A 78 -1.14 3.68 10.33
C GLU A 78 -2.01 3.95 11.57
N ARG A 79 -2.72 5.09 11.61
CA ARG A 79 -3.63 5.44 12.72
C ARG A 79 -4.79 4.45 12.83
N SER A 80 -5.39 4.06 11.70
CA SER A 80 -6.48 3.08 11.68
C SER A 80 -5.99 1.71 12.15
N PHE A 81 -4.88 1.20 11.63
CA PHE A 81 -4.32 -0.08 12.09
C PHE A 81 -3.83 -0.03 13.53
N SER A 82 -3.38 1.13 14.03
CA SER A 82 -3.05 1.31 15.45
C SER A 82 -4.27 1.12 16.36
N LYS A 83 -5.45 1.64 15.96
CA LYS A 83 -6.71 1.39 16.69
C LYS A 83 -7.02 -0.11 16.74
N TYR A 84 -6.89 -0.80 15.61
CA TYR A 84 -7.18 -2.24 15.52
C TYR A 84 -6.06 -3.13 16.08
N LYS A 85 -4.88 -2.60 16.42
CA LYS A 85 -3.76 -3.35 17.01
C LYS A 85 -4.17 -4.11 18.27
N ASN A 86 -5.07 -3.53 19.08
CA ASN A 86 -5.55 -4.16 20.30
C ASN A 86 -6.52 -5.33 20.05
N VAL A 87 -7.18 -5.33 18.89
CA VAL A 87 -8.13 -6.37 18.47
C VAL A 87 -7.42 -7.50 17.72
N LEU A 88 -6.42 -7.18 16.90
CA LEU A 88 -5.75 -8.13 16.00
C LEU A 88 -4.60 -8.91 16.65
N LYS A 89 -4.28 -8.67 17.92
CA LYS A 89 -3.25 -9.45 18.65
C LYS A 89 -3.67 -10.91 18.78
N SER A 90 -2.71 -11.82 18.65
CA SER A 90 -2.92 -13.28 18.69
C SER A 90 -3.60 -13.77 19.97
N ASN A 91 -3.31 -13.14 21.11
CA ASN A 91 -3.90 -13.47 22.42
C ASN A 91 -5.32 -12.90 22.64
N ARG A 92 -5.88 -12.17 21.66
CA ARG A 92 -7.22 -11.56 21.72
C ARG A 92 -8.13 -11.96 20.55
N ARG A 93 -7.72 -12.97 19.77
CA ARG A 93 -8.52 -13.55 18.67
C ARG A 93 -9.79 -14.30 19.10
N SER A 94 -10.07 -14.40 20.40
CA SER A 94 -11.26 -15.02 20.95
C SER A 94 -12.49 -14.10 20.98
N PHE A 95 -12.35 -12.81 20.65
CA PHE A 95 -13.49 -11.91 20.62
C PHE A 95 -14.47 -12.29 19.50
N THR A 96 -15.73 -12.53 19.89
CA THR A 96 -16.85 -12.62 18.96
C THR A 96 -17.15 -11.24 18.35
N PHE A 97 -17.85 -11.22 17.21
CA PHE A 97 -18.20 -9.96 16.53
C PHE A 97 -19.03 -9.01 17.41
N GLU A 98 -19.88 -9.53 18.29
CA GLU A 98 -20.61 -8.74 19.29
C GLU A 98 -19.66 -8.08 20.29
N ASN A 99 -18.70 -8.82 20.82
CA ASN A 99 -17.73 -8.27 21.76
C ASN A 99 -16.85 -7.19 21.09
N LEU A 100 -16.54 -7.33 19.80
CA LEU A 100 -15.76 -6.35 19.05
C LEU A 100 -16.47 -4.99 18.90
N LYS A 101 -17.81 -4.96 18.82
CA LYS A 101 -18.58 -3.70 18.74
C LYS A 101 -18.43 -2.81 19.99
N HIS A 102 -18.05 -3.39 21.12
CA HIS A 102 -17.82 -2.63 22.34
C HIS A 102 -16.42 -2.00 22.44
N TYR A 103 -15.48 -2.38 21.55
CA TYR A 103 -14.08 -1.96 21.59
C TYR A 103 -13.63 -1.07 20.41
N VAL A 104 -14.45 -0.96 19.35
CA VAL A 104 -14.20 -0.18 18.12
C VAL A 104 -15.16 0.99 18.06
#